data_AF-A0A6G1SL68-F1
#
_entry.id   AF-A0A6G1SL68-F1
#
_cell.length_a   1.000
_cell.length_b   1.000
_cell.length_c   1.000
_cell.angle_alpha   90.00
_cell.angle_beta   90.00
_cell.angle_gamma   90.00
#
_symmetry.space_group_name_H-M   'P 1'
#
loop_
_entity.id
_entity.type
_entity.pdbx_description
1 polymer ?
#
loop_
_entity_poly.entity_id
_entity_poly.type
_entity_poly.pdbx_seq_one_letter_code
_entity_poly.pdbx_strand_id
1 'polypeptide(L)'
;ERNPQDLNIKMLKRKRQQAELKRSQREKDLRENHPLFDTPLFIVGRESRLRKFCQLVAWAKYQYNDRNPITGKLRKSQYKSIHNLLGLVSYFDWLMIVIHNLL
;
A
#
# COMPACT_ATOMS: atom_id res chain seq x y z
N GLU A 1 -27.59 38.74 -40.87
CA GLU A 1 -28.22 37.44 -40.62
C GLU A 1 -27.22 36.43 -40.07
N ARG A 2 -27.54 35.74 -38.97
CA ARG A 2 -26.66 34.70 -38.40
C ARG A 2 -27.00 33.39 -39.10
N ASN A 3 -26.10 32.89 -39.95
CA ASN A 3 -26.30 31.70 -40.76
C ASN A 3 -26.68 30.47 -39.88
N PRO A 4 -27.88 29.87 -40.06
CA PRO A 4 -28.36 28.76 -39.23
C PRO A 4 -27.47 27.51 -39.30
N GLN A 5 -26.66 27.36 -40.35
CA GLN A 5 -25.72 26.25 -40.51
C GLN A 5 -24.60 26.28 -39.46
N ASP A 6 -24.09 27.46 -39.11
CA ASP A 6 -23.02 27.62 -38.11
C ASP A 6 -23.50 27.30 -36.68
N LEU A 7 -24.76 27.61 -36.39
CA LEU A 7 -25.42 27.25 -35.12
C LEU A 7 -25.53 25.72 -34.98
N ASN A 8 -25.89 25.03 -36.06
CA ASN A 8 -25.99 23.57 -36.09
C ASN A 8 -24.60 22.89 -35.95
N ILE A 9 -23.56 23.42 -36.60
CA ILE A 9 -22.19 22.90 -36.49
C ILE A 9 -21.65 23.08 -35.07
N LYS A 10 -21.90 24.23 -34.43
CA LYS A 10 -21.49 24.47 -33.04
C LYS A 10 -22.22 23.55 -32.06
N MET A 11 -23.51 23.31 -32.26
CA MET A 11 -24.27 22.34 -31.45
C MET A 11 -23.74 20.92 -31.64
N LEU A 12 -23.42 20.52 -32.87
CA LEU A 12 -22.86 19.20 -33.17
C LEU A 12 -21.49 18.98 -32.49
N LYS A 13 -20.60 19.99 -32.54
CA LYS A 13 -19.30 19.94 -31.86
C LYS A 13 -19.45 19.80 -30.34
N ARG A 14 -20.37 20.55 -29.72
CA ARG A 14 -20.67 20.43 -28.28
C ARG A 14 -21.20 19.04 -27.91
N LYS A 15 -22.09 18.48 -28.73
CA LYS A 15 -22.68 17.15 -28.49
C LYS A 15 -21.63 16.04 -28.58
N ARG A 16 -20.67 16.14 -29.51
CA ARG A 16 -19.50 15.24 -29.57
C ARG A 16 -18.63 15.35 -28.32
N GLN A 17 -18.26 16.57 -27.92
CA GLN A 17 -17.45 16.79 -26.71
C GLN A 17 -18.15 16.24 -25.45
N GLN A 18 -19.45 16.42 -25.33
CA GLN A 18 -20.23 15.88 -24.22
C GLN A 18 -20.23 14.33 -24.21
N ALA A 19 -20.30 13.70 -25.39
CA ALA A 19 -20.22 12.24 -25.50
C ALA A 19 -18.82 11.71 -25.15
N GLU A 20 -17.76 12.42 -25.57
CA GLU A 20 -16.36 12.08 -25.25
C GLU A 20 -16.08 12.18 -23.75
N LEU A 21 -16.55 13.26 -23.10
CA LEU A 21 -16.43 13.42 -21.65
C LEU A 21 -17.17 12.32 -20.89
N LYS A 22 -18.39 11.98 -21.32
CA LYS A 22 -19.18 10.89 -20.70
C LYS A 22 -18.52 9.52 -20.87
N ARG A 23 -17.83 9.30 -22.00
CA ARG A 23 -17.05 8.07 -22.24
C ARG A 23 -15.83 8.01 -21.33
N SER A 24 -15.05 9.09 -21.24
CA SER A 24 -13.88 9.16 -20.37
C SER A 24 -14.26 9.00 -18.89
N GLN A 25 -15.39 9.58 -18.47
CA GLN A 25 -15.88 9.42 -17.10
C GLN A 25 -16.25 7.97 -16.79
N ARG A 26 -16.91 7.28 -17.73
CA ARG A 26 -17.26 5.86 -17.55
C ARG A 26 -16.01 4.98 -17.46
N GLU A 27 -14.97 5.28 -18.25
CA GLU A 27 -13.70 4.55 -18.22
C GLU A 27 -12.93 4.79 -16.91
N LYS A 28 -12.94 6.02 -16.38
CA LYS A 28 -12.37 6.34 -15.07
C LYS A 28 -13.12 5.63 -13.94
N ASP A 29 -14.45 5.68 -13.96
CA ASP A 29 -15.28 4.98 -12.98
C ASP A 29 -15.05 3.46 -13.03
N LEU A 30 -14.94 2.85 -14.21
CA LEU A 30 -14.59 1.43 -14.37
C LEU A 30 -13.16 1.09 -13.90
N ARG A 31 -12.21 2.02 -14.04
CA ARG A 31 -10.83 1.86 -13.55
C ARG A 31 -10.72 2.02 -12.04
N GLU A 32 -11.50 2.92 -11.45
CA GLU A 32 -11.49 3.21 -10.01
C GLU A 32 -12.37 2.23 -9.23
N ASN A 33 -13.53 1.83 -9.76
CA ASN A 33 -14.40 0.76 -9.23
C ASN A 33 -13.98 -0.62 -9.77
N HIS A 34 -12.72 -1.02 -9.64
CA HIS A 34 -12.38 -2.41 -9.89
C HIS A 34 -12.99 -3.27 -8.75
N PRO A 35 -13.99 -4.14 -9.01
CA PRO A 35 -14.72 -4.89 -7.98
C PRO A 35 -13.81 -5.84 -7.17
N LEU A 36 -12.59 -6.07 -7.68
CA LEU A 36 -11.58 -6.94 -7.11
C LEU A 36 -10.48 -6.20 -6.32
N PHE A 37 -10.48 -4.87 -6.32
CA PHE A 37 -9.50 -4.09 -5.54
C PHE A 37 -10.00 -3.79 -4.12
N ASP A 38 -11.33 -3.73 -3.96
CA ASP A 38 -12.00 -3.60 -2.67
C ASP A 38 -12.47 -4.92 -2.05
N THR A 39 -12.41 -6.03 -2.79
CA THR A 39 -12.53 -7.36 -2.19
C THR A 39 -11.15 -7.78 -1.68
N PRO A 40 -11.03 -8.20 -0.41
CA PRO A 40 -9.75 -8.67 0.10
C PRO A 40 -9.30 -9.84 -0.78
N LEU A 41 -8.07 -9.77 -1.30
CA LEU A 41 -7.43 -10.80 -2.14
C LEU A 41 -7.24 -12.15 -1.42
N PHE A 42 -7.78 -12.29 -0.21
CA PHE A 42 -7.71 -13.45 0.67
C PHE A 42 -9.09 -13.71 1.28
N ILE A 43 -9.42 -14.99 1.46
CA ILE A 43 -10.60 -15.53 2.21
C ILE A 43 -10.78 -14.87 3.61
N VAL A 44 -9.73 -14.22 4.07
CA VAL A 44 -9.57 -13.54 5.34
C VAL A 44 -10.14 -12.13 5.24
N GLY A 45 -11.32 -11.90 5.83
CA GLY A 45 -11.99 -10.61 5.84
C GLY A 45 -11.10 -9.45 6.34
N ARG A 46 -11.38 -8.24 5.85
CA ARG A 46 -10.58 -7.02 6.05
C ARG A 46 -10.25 -6.69 7.52
N GLU A 47 -11.17 -6.98 8.44
CA GLU A 47 -11.05 -6.79 9.90
C GLU A 47 -10.84 -8.09 10.70
N SER A 48 -10.55 -9.20 10.02
CA SER A 48 -10.36 -10.48 10.68
C SER A 48 -9.20 -10.43 11.68
N ARG A 49 -9.37 -11.18 12.77
CA ARG A 49 -8.33 -11.37 13.79
C ARG A 49 -7.05 -11.97 13.18
N LEU A 50 -7.21 -12.81 12.15
CA LEU A 50 -6.10 -13.43 11.43
C LEU A 50 -5.25 -12.38 10.71
N ARG A 51 -5.86 -11.39 10.04
CA ARG A 51 -5.09 -10.32 9.39
C ARG A 51 -4.29 -9.50 10.40
N LYS A 52 -4.88 -9.17 11.55
CA LYS A 52 -4.19 -8.47 12.65
C LYS A 52 -3.04 -9.32 13.21
N PHE A 53 -3.23 -10.63 13.33
CA PHE A 53 -2.19 -11.55 13.74
C PHE A 53 -1.04 -11.63 12.73
N CYS A 54 -1.32 -11.81 11.43
CA CYS A 54 -0.30 -11.80 10.38
C CYS A 54 0.44 -10.47 10.32
N GLN A 55 -0.26 -9.35 10.51
CA GLN A 55 0.38 -8.04 10.64
C GLN A 55 1.33 -8.00 11.85
N LEU A 56 0.88 -8.47 13.02
CA LEU A 56 1.74 -8.50 14.20
C LEU A 56 2.99 -9.35 13.97
N VAL A 57 2.86 -10.53 13.37
CA VAL A 57 3.99 -11.41 13.05
C VAL A 57 4.94 -10.78 12.03
N ALA A 58 4.40 -10.23 10.93
CA ALA A 58 5.21 -9.62 9.88
C ALA A 58 5.96 -8.36 10.35
N TRP A 59 5.39 -7.62 11.31
CA TRP A 59 5.96 -6.38 11.83
C TRP A 59 6.82 -6.59 13.08
N ALA A 60 6.80 -7.78 13.68
CA ALA A 60 7.64 -8.11 14.81
C ALA A 60 9.12 -8.08 14.37
N LYS A 61 9.85 -7.09 14.87
CA LYS A 61 11.27 -6.88 14.58
C LYS A 61 12.05 -6.57 15.86
N TYR A 62 13.34 -6.87 15.83
CA TYR A 62 14.22 -6.58 16.96
C TYR A 62 14.36 -5.07 17.16
N GLN A 63 14.01 -4.59 18.36
CA GLN A 63 14.22 -3.20 18.77
C GLN A 63 15.28 -3.15 19.87
N TYR A 64 16.43 -2.57 19.53
CA TYR A 64 17.51 -2.38 20.47
C TYR A 64 17.43 -0.97 21.09
N ASN A 65 17.28 -0.92 22.42
CA ASN A 65 17.28 0.32 23.17
C ASN A 65 18.66 0.53 23.81
N ASP A 66 19.41 1.51 23.29
CA ASP A 66 20.75 1.87 23.77
C ASP A 66 20.73 2.61 25.12
N ARG A 67 19.55 3.00 25.61
CA ARG A 67 19.38 3.73 26.86
C ARG A 67 18.96 2.81 27.99
N ASN A 68 19.67 2.90 29.11
CA ASN A 68 19.21 2.30 30.35
C ASN A 68 17.87 2.94 30.75
N PRO A 69 16.78 2.17 30.92
CA PRO A 69 15.45 2.71 31.19
C PRO A 69 15.36 3.39 32.57
N ILE A 70 16.25 3.03 33.50
CA ILE A 70 16.24 3.54 34.89
C ILE A 70 17.22 4.71 35.05
N THR A 71 18.35 4.71 34.34
CA THR A 71 19.45 5.67 34.56
C THR A 71 19.63 6.66 33.41
N GLY A 72 18.99 6.44 32.26
CA GLY A 72 19.09 7.29 31.05
C GLY A 72 20.46 7.33 30.37
N LYS A 73 21.50 6.80 31.01
CA LYS A 73 22.87 6.72 30.49
C LYS A 73 22.94 5.80 29.28
N LEU A 74 23.69 6.22 28.27
CA LEU A 74 24.03 5.42 27.09
C LEU A 74 24.81 4.19 27.53
N ARG A 75 24.27 3.00 27.26
CA ARG A 75 24.97 1.75 27.49
C ARG A 75 25.99 1.58 26.36
N LYS A 76 27.29 1.62 26.69
CA LYS A 76 28.36 1.28 25.72
C LYS A 76 28.29 -0.22 25.42
N SER A 77 27.43 -0.63 24.49
CA SER A 77 27.41 -2.01 24.01
C SER A 77 28.48 -2.20 22.95
N GLN A 78 29.42 -3.10 23.24
CA GLN A 78 30.45 -3.55 22.29
C GLN A 78 29.83 -4.19 21.02
N TYR A 79 28.58 -4.63 21.12
CA TYR A 79 27.87 -5.36 20.07
C TYR A 79 26.80 -4.53 19.36
N LYS A 80 26.92 -3.19 19.36
CA LYS A 80 25.96 -2.30 18.69
C LYS A 80 25.72 -2.69 17.23
N SER A 81 26.77 -3.10 16.53
CA SER A 81 26.69 -3.55 15.13
C SER A 81 25.80 -4.79 14.96
N ILE A 82 25.90 -5.77 15.87
CA ILE A 82 25.09 -6.99 15.85
C ILE A 82 23.62 -6.67 16.14
N HIS A 83 23.36 -5.81 17.11
CA HIS A 83 21.98 -5.38 17.40
C HIS A 83 21.34 -4.62 16.23
N ASN A 84 22.12 -3.80 15.52
CA ASN A 84 21.67 -3.14 14.29
C ASN A 84 21.37 -4.15 13.19
N LEU A 85 22.23 -5.16 13.02
CA LEU A 85 22.04 -6.21 12.02
C LEU A 85 20.78 -7.04 12.31
N LEU A 86 20.57 -7.44 13.57
CA LEU A 86 19.36 -8.17 13.98
C LEU A 86 18.08 -7.35 13.79
N GLY A 87 18.15 -6.02 13.90
CA GLY A 87 17.03 -5.10 13.68
C GLY A 87 16.79 -4.72 12.21
N LEU A 88 17.59 -5.21 11.28
CA LEU A 88 17.51 -4.87 9.85
C LEU A 88 16.19 -5.34 9.22
N VAL A 89 15.78 -6.57 9.55
CA VAL A 89 14.60 -7.25 9.00
C VAL A 89 13.72 -7.83 10.13
N SER A 90 12.51 -8.27 9.79
CA SER A 90 11.61 -8.89 10.78
C SER A 90 12.11 -10.27 11.21
N TYR A 91 11.63 -10.76 12.35
CA TYR A 91 11.99 -12.12 12.81
C TYR A 91 11.55 -13.20 11.84
N PHE A 92 10.41 -12.99 11.18
CA PHE A 92 9.91 -13.92 10.18
C PHE A 92 10.85 -14.00 8.97
N ASP A 93 11.42 -12.88 8.55
CA ASP A 93 12.37 -12.84 7.42
C ASP A 93 13.68 -13.55 7.78
N TRP A 94 14.21 -13.35 8.99
CA TRP A 94 15.34 -14.12 9.50
C TRP A 94 15.09 -15.64 9.49
N LEU A 95 13.88 -16.06 9.89
CA LEU A 95 13.49 -17.47 9.85
C LEU A 95 13.45 -18.01 8.42
N MET A 96 12.93 -17.24 7.47
CA MET A 96 12.92 -17.62 6.05
C MET A 96 14.34 -17.75 5.49
N ILE A 97 15.25 -16.82 5.83
CA ILE A 97 16.67 -16.90 5.47
C ILE A 97 17.30 -18.18 6.04
N VAL A 98 17.08 -18.47 7.32
CA VAL A 98 17.62 -19.68 7.95
C VAL A 98 17.07 -20.94 7.28
N ILE A 99 15.76 -21.03 7.05
CA ILE A 99 15.15 -22.17 6.36
C ILE A 99 15.76 -22.34 4.98
N HIS A 100 15.84 -21.27 4.19
CA HIS A 100 16.40 -21.33 2.84
C HIS A 100 17.87 -21.74 2.79
N ASN A 101 18.66 -21.39 3.81
CA ASN A 101 20.09 -21.73 3.85
C ASN A 101 20.37 -23.08 4.52
N LEU A 102 19.46 -23.58 5.37
CA LEU A 102 19.64 -24.82 6.13
C LEU A 102 18.93 -26.03 5.50
N LEU A 103 17.88 -25.78 4.70
CA LEU A 103 17.11 -26.78 3.95
C LEU A 103 17.52 -26.77 2.48
#